data_AF-A0A6G3X5R0-F1
#
_entry.id   AF-A0A6G3X5R0-F1
#
_cell.length_a   1.000
_cell.length_b   1.000
_cell.length_c   1.000
_cell.angle_alpha   90.00
_cell.angle_beta   90.00
_cell.angle_gamma   90.00
#
_symmetry.space_group_name_H-M   'P 1'
#
loop_
_entity.id
_entity.type
_entity.pdbx_description
1 polymer ?
#
loop_
_entity_poly.entity_id
_entity_poly.type
_entity_poly.pdbx_seq_one_letter_code
_entity_poly.pdbx_strand_id
1 'polypeptide(L)'
;VPHVLAFQNSVDTDIEIPGLRVEVADLAPPLSRSELCFGLAPRRDPAKGYRTFLEFSTDLWDHTTAHDLLSSYTDVLAEFSARPDRPVRELLGE
;
A
#
# COMPACT_ATOMS: atom_id res chain seq x y z
N VAL A 1 -14.49 5.36 -9.32
CA VAL A 1 -14.87 5.00 -7.93
C VAL A 1 -14.07 5.93 -7.02
N PRO A 2 -14.68 6.62 -6.04
CA PRO A 2 -13.94 7.52 -5.15
C PRO A 2 -12.81 6.77 -4.41
N HIS A 3 -13.02 5.51 -4.08
CA HIS A 3 -12.03 4.67 -3.41
C HIS A 3 -11.62 3.45 -4.25
N VAL A 4 -10.34 3.14 -4.25
CA VAL A 4 -9.74 2.00 -4.97
C VAL A 4 -8.92 1.15 -4.00
N LEU A 5 -8.98 -0.17 -4.18
CA LEU A 5 -8.04 -1.13 -3.60
C LEU A 5 -7.18 -1.70 -4.73
N ALA A 6 -5.86 -1.56 -4.60
CA ALA A 6 -4.90 -2.04 -5.59
C ALA A 6 -4.01 -3.12 -4.98
N PHE A 7 -3.91 -4.25 -5.67
CA PHE A 7 -2.99 -5.33 -5.33
C PHE A 7 -2.04 -5.57 -6.50
N GLN A 8 -0.75 -5.41 -6.26
CA GLN A 8 0.30 -5.81 -7.19
C GLN A 8 0.79 -7.18 -6.75
N ASN A 9 0.68 -8.20 -7.62
CA ASN A 9 1.14 -9.56 -7.34
C ASN A 9 2.49 -9.89 -7.99
N SER A 10 3.01 -9.01 -8.84
CA SER A 10 4.30 -9.17 -9.50
C SER A 10 5.42 -8.62 -8.62
N VAL A 11 6.47 -9.41 -8.45
CA VAL A 11 7.74 -8.94 -7.88
C VAL A 11 8.45 -8.10 -8.93
N ASP A 12 9.14 -7.03 -8.51
CA ASP A 12 9.95 -6.21 -9.42
C ASP A 12 10.89 -7.12 -10.24
N THR A 13 10.80 -7.03 -11.56
CA THR A 13 11.70 -7.78 -12.44
C THR A 13 13.11 -7.23 -12.24
N ASP A 14 14.06 -8.10 -11.84
CA ASP A 14 15.47 -7.72 -11.84
C ASP A 14 15.88 -7.39 -13.28
N ILE A 15 16.04 -6.10 -13.56
CA ILE A 15 16.56 -5.62 -14.84
C ILE A 15 18.09 -5.62 -14.74
N GLU A 16 18.74 -6.50 -15.49
CA GLU A 16 20.20 -6.50 -15.61
C GLU A 16 20.65 -5.71 -16.83
N ILE A 17 21.53 -4.73 -16.61
CA ILE A 17 22.21 -4.00 -17.69
C ILE A 17 23.72 -4.22 -17.52
N PRO A 18 24.43 -4.78 -18.53
CA PRO A 18 25.85 -5.07 -18.42
C PRO A 18 26.67 -3.84 -18.01
N GLY A 19 27.49 -4.00 -16.97
CA GLY A 19 28.35 -2.93 -16.46
C GLY A 19 27.67 -1.89 -15.57
N LEU A 20 26.38 -2.04 -15.27
CA LEU A 20 25.63 -1.11 -14.41
C LEU A 20 25.03 -1.81 -13.20
N ARG A 21 24.95 -1.07 -12.09
CA ARG A 21 24.10 -1.41 -10.96
C ARG A 21 22.72 -0.80 -11.22
N VAL A 22 21.69 -1.64 -11.27
CA VAL A 22 20.31 -1.23 -11.53
C VAL A 22 19.47 -1.43 -10.27
N GLU A 23 18.59 -0.47 -10.00
CA GLU A 23 17.58 -0.53 -8.95
C GLU A 23 16.28 0.02 -9.51
N VAL A 24 15.17 -0.65 -9.23
CA VAL A 24 13.82 -0.16 -9.57
C VAL A 24 13.44 0.88 -8.52
N ALA A 25 13.26 2.12 -8.97
CA ALA A 25 12.71 3.17 -8.12
C ALA A 25 11.18 3.15 -8.22
N ASP A 26 10.52 3.00 -7.07
CA ASP A 26 9.06 3.13 -6.97
C ASP A 26 8.70 4.61 -7.05
N LEU A 27 8.28 5.07 -8.22
CA LEU A 27 7.87 6.45 -8.43
C LEU A 27 6.38 6.58 -8.15
N ALA A 28 6.03 7.40 -7.16
CA ALA A 28 4.65 7.81 -6.95
C ALA A 28 4.13 8.49 -8.24
N PRO A 29 2.95 8.09 -8.76
CA PRO A 29 2.34 8.80 -9.88
C PRO A 29 2.19 10.29 -9.55
N PRO A 30 2.45 11.20 -10.50
CA PRO A 30 2.38 12.64 -10.25
C PRO A 30 0.95 13.14 -10.03
N LEU A 31 -0.06 12.30 -10.26
CA LEU A 31 -1.47 12.63 -10.21
C LEU A 31 -2.23 11.46 -9.60
N SER A 32 -3.17 11.76 -8.71
CA SER A 32 -4.14 10.74 -8.28
C SER A 32 -5.29 10.62 -9.27
N ARG A 33 -5.66 9.38 -9.60
CA ARG A 33 -6.80 9.08 -10.50
C ARG A 33 -8.10 8.81 -9.74
N SER A 34 -8.04 8.84 -8.42
CA SER A 34 -9.14 8.59 -7.48
C SER A 34 -9.04 9.54 -6.29
N GLU A 35 -10.01 9.54 -5.40
CA GLU A 35 -9.90 10.30 -4.15
C GLU A 35 -8.92 9.61 -3.18
N LEU A 36 -9.07 8.30 -2.97
CA LEU A 36 -8.14 7.46 -2.21
C LEU A 36 -7.90 6.13 -2.95
N CYS A 37 -6.65 5.70 -3.04
CA CYS A 37 -6.27 4.39 -3.55
C CYS A 37 -5.30 3.72 -2.56
N PHE A 38 -5.80 2.72 -1.84
CA PHE A 38 -4.98 1.91 -0.93
C PHE A 38 -4.33 0.78 -1.72
N GLY A 39 -3.01 0.69 -1.58
CA GLY A 39 -2.19 -0.25 -2.32
C GLY A 39 -1.49 -1.27 -1.43
N LEU A 40 -1.33 -2.48 -1.96
CA LEU A 40 -0.47 -3.52 -1.42
C LEU A 40 0.41 -4.07 -2.55
N ALA A 41 1.73 -4.03 -2.35
CA ALA A 41 2.71 -4.51 -3.33
C ALA A 41 3.82 -5.31 -2.65
N PRO A 42 4.35 -6.38 -3.27
CA PRO A 42 5.44 -7.15 -2.68
C PRO A 42 6.67 -6.27 -2.49
N ARG A 43 7.43 -6.51 -1.42
CA ARG A 43 8.77 -5.95 -1.30
C ARG A 43 9.73 -6.79 -2.14
N ARG A 44 10.80 -6.14 -2.61
CA ARG A 44 11.86 -6.82 -3.39
C ARG A 44 12.45 -8.02 -2.65
N ASP A 45 12.62 -7.90 -1.34
CA ASP A 45 12.92 -9.04 -0.47
C ASP A 45 11.60 -9.68 -0.01
N PRO A 46 11.25 -10.88 -0.50
CA PRO A 46 10.01 -11.55 -0.13
C PRO A 46 9.91 -11.86 1.37
N ALA A 47 11.04 -11.99 2.08
CA ALA A 47 11.06 -12.21 3.51
C ALA A 47 10.52 -10.99 4.30
N LYS A 48 10.49 -9.81 3.67
CA LYS A 48 9.89 -8.59 4.24
C LYS A 48 8.39 -8.45 3.92
N GLY A 49 7.81 -9.41 3.19
CA GLY A 49 6.39 -9.42 2.84
C GLY A 49 5.99 -8.30 1.88
N TYR A 50 4.90 -7.60 2.22
CA TYR A 50 4.32 -6.56 1.38
C TYR A 50 4.57 -5.15 1.96
N ARG A 51 4.60 -4.15 1.08
CA ARG A 51 4.51 -2.72 1.42
C ARG A 51 3.09 -2.23 1.17
N THR A 52 2.61 -1.34 2.02
CA THR A 52 1.37 -0.59 1.81
C THR A 52 1.71 0.80 1.24
N PHE A 53 0.79 1.37 0.48
CA PHE A 53 0.88 2.75 0.01
C PHE A 53 -0.52 3.37 -0.10
N LEU A 54 -0.59 4.70 -0.05
CA LEU A 54 -1.82 5.44 -0.27
C LEU A 54 -1.55 6.53 -1.33
N GLU A 55 -2.22 6.42 -2.46
CA GLU A 55 -2.33 7.51 -3.44
C GLU A 55 -3.62 8.27 -3.13
N PHE A 56 -3.57 9.60 -3.04
CA PHE A 56 -4.72 10.41 -2.67
C PHE A 56 -4.76 11.75 -3.40
N SER A 57 -5.96 12.33 -3.51
CA SER A 57 -6.16 13.68 -4.02
C SER A 57 -5.86 14.72 -2.95
N THR A 58 -4.86 15.57 -3.19
CA THR A 58 -4.51 16.70 -2.30
C THR A 58 -5.55 17.81 -2.29
N ASP A 59 -6.50 17.80 -3.23
CA ASP A 59 -7.63 18.73 -3.23
C ASP A 59 -8.65 18.39 -2.13
N LEU A 60 -8.61 17.17 -1.60
CA LEU A 60 -9.56 16.62 -0.63
C LEU A 60 -8.91 16.17 0.68
N TRP A 61 -7.64 15.76 0.65
CA TRP A 61 -6.94 15.19 1.79
C TRP A 61 -5.57 15.83 2.01
N ASP A 62 -5.21 16.05 3.27
CA ASP A 62 -3.86 16.47 3.64
C ASP A 62 -2.95 15.27 3.93
N HIS A 63 -1.63 15.52 3.95
CA HIS A 63 -0.62 14.50 4.18
C HIS A 63 -0.71 13.84 5.56
N THR A 64 -1.09 14.57 6.60
CA THR A 64 -1.20 14.04 7.97
C THR A 64 -2.36 13.04 8.02
N THR A 65 -3.53 13.44 7.53
CA THR A 65 -4.71 12.59 7.47
C THR A 65 -4.47 11.35 6.61
N ALA A 66 -3.83 11.50 5.45
CA ALA A 66 -3.46 10.37 4.60
C ALA A 66 -2.49 9.39 5.30
N HIS A 67 -1.52 9.91 6.06
CA HIS A 67 -0.60 9.08 6.83
C HIS A 67 -1.31 8.28 7.93
N ASP A 68 -2.24 8.92 8.64
CA ASP A 68 -3.02 8.27 9.71
C ASP A 68 -3.94 7.19 9.14
N LEU A 69 -4.55 7.44 7.98
CA LEU A 69 -5.34 6.45 7.24
C LEU A 69 -4.51 5.24 6.81
N LEU A 70 -3.32 5.47 6.24
CA LEU A 70 -2.42 4.40 5.81
C LEU A 70 -1.90 3.57 7.00
N SER A 71 -1.64 4.22 8.13
CA SER A 71 -1.24 3.55 9.38
C SER A 71 -2.37 2.65 9.89
N SER A 72 -3.58 3.19 10.00
CA SER A 72 -4.77 2.43 10.41
C SER A 72 -5.06 1.25 9.48
N TYR A 73 -4.92 1.45 8.17
CA TYR A 73 -5.03 0.38 7.17
C TYR A 73 -4.00 -0.73 7.41
N THR A 74 -2.76 -0.36 7.72
CA THR A 74 -1.68 -1.33 7.98
C THR A 74 -1.95 -2.13 9.25
N ASP A 75 -2.43 -1.50 10.31
CA ASP A 75 -2.79 -2.16 11.57
C ASP A 75 -3.94 -3.17 11.39
N VAL A 76 -4.97 -2.80 10.61
CA VAL A 76 -6.09 -3.69 10.30
C VAL A 76 -5.63 -4.92 9.51
N LEU A 77 -4.76 -4.75 8.51
CA LEU A 77 -4.18 -5.86 7.75
C LEU A 77 -3.36 -6.80 8.64
N ALA A 78 -2.57 -6.25 9.56
CA ALA A 78 -1.77 -7.03 10.50
C ALA A 78 -2.65 -7.87 11.43
N GLU A 79 -3.70 -7.26 11.99
CA GLU A 79 -4.63 -7.93 12.91
C GLU A 79 -5.42 -9.06 12.23
N PHE A 80 -5.94 -8.84 11.01
CA PHE A 80 -6.61 -9.91 10.26
C PHE A 80 -5.67 -11.03 9.82
N SER A 81 -4.41 -10.71 9.50
CA SER A 81 -3.41 -11.71 9.15
C SER A 81 -3.05 -12.59 10.36
N ALA A 82 -3.05 -12.03 11.57
CA ALA A 82 -2.77 -12.75 12.80
C ALA A 82 -3.98 -13.53 13.35
N ARG A 83 -5.20 -13.01 13.14
CA ARG A 83 -6.46 -13.59 13.67
C ARG A 83 -7.56 -13.58 12.59
N PRO A 84 -7.46 -14.46 11.58
CA PRO A 84 -8.39 -14.45 10.43
C PRO A 84 -9.84 -14.74 10.81
N ASP A 85 -10.07 -15.41 11.94
CA ASP A 85 -11.42 -15.75 12.44
C ASP A 85 -12.06 -14.67 13.31
N ARG A 86 -11.34 -13.56 13.60
CA ARG A 86 -11.86 -12.48 14.45
C ARG A 86 -12.97 -11.71 13.71
N PRO A 87 -14.14 -11.47 14.33
CA PRO A 87 -15.20 -10.68 13.72
C PRO A 87 -14.77 -9.23 13.47
N VAL A 88 -15.03 -8.72 12.25
CA VAL A 88 -14.69 -7.33 11.85
C VAL A 88 -15.27 -6.28 12.81
N ARG A 89 -16.48 -6.50 13.34
CA ARG A 89 -17.14 -5.59 14.30
C ARG A 89 -16.29 -5.31 15.55
N GLU A 90 -15.46 -6.26 15.96
CA GLU A 90 -14.61 -6.12 17.16
C GLU A 90 -13.36 -5.26 16.92
N LEU A 91 -13.11 -4.85 15.68
CA LEU A 91 -12.04 -3.92 15.29
C LEU A 91 -12.56 -2.50 15.09
N LEU A 92 -13.84 -2.36 14.74
CA LEU A 92 -14.46 -1.06 14.48
C LEU A 92 -14.89 -0.35 15.77
N GLY A 93 -14.84 -1.03 16.92
CA GLY A 93 -15.25 -0.47 18.20
C GLY A 93 -16.72 -0.10 18.21
N GLU A 94 -17.59 -1.09 18.41
CA GLU A 94 -18.96 -0.89 18.92
C GLU A 94 -19.09 -1.51 20.31
#